data_AF-A0AAU0MRE4-F1
#
_entry.id   AF-A0AAU0MRE4-F1
#
_cell.length_a   1.000
_cell.length_b   1.000
_cell.length_c   1.000
_cell.angle_alpha   90.00
_cell.angle_beta   90.00
_cell.angle_gamma   90.00
#
_symmetry.space_group_name_H-M   'P 1'
#
loop_
_entity.id
_entity.type
_entity.pdbx_description
1 polymer ?
#
loop_
_entity_poly.entity_id
_entity_poly.type
_entity_poly.pdbx_seq_one_letter_code
_entity_poly.pdbx_strand_id
1 'polypeptide(L)'
;MIAPNPAAGLSNGSIEDKLETMPDLTLLNQIADWCATFIQAHPALSVFGLIAMAILMLVAVLKCLGWLLSGARVSARALKRRKRQDAHGFGIVLSQLSGPAGGRETKAMRTILDTHLSGFTFGAPYDVSTTKPISAKGRVGLRDLASRRLDSVSGDLISWGRTRRRDYSVIDLMTRDIDPETGYGRTIAIELPERLDTLDEVSQRAVAYLFARIIQPGLAEATGFRPEKIKPIALMLQAALDQADTFPAETAQILEEDYCAMALHVGDVEDLERVVALRRARLMSDDSLDRRTQVTSRIDLGRALLSLSERKFDPTRIREAMDHLKQAVDLLREHPAIRLATATSDAVRQGEKMLASRRKFSVTGGSAI
;
A
#
# COMPACT_ATOMS: atom_id res chain seq x y z
N MET A 1 -4.69 -17.43 -72.76
CA MET A 1 -5.68 -16.34 -72.52
C MET A 1 -5.20 -15.59 -71.29
N ILE A 2 -4.38 -14.52 -71.33
CA ILE A 2 -4.31 -13.27 -72.11
C ILE A 2 -5.47 -12.29 -71.81
N ALA A 3 -5.17 -11.34 -70.90
CA ALA A 3 -5.51 -9.90 -70.80
C ALA A 3 -7.01 -9.44 -70.70
N PRO A 4 -7.34 -8.16 -70.30
CA PRO A 4 -6.48 -7.01 -69.96
C PRO A 4 -6.87 -6.15 -68.70
N ASN A 5 -6.07 -5.08 -68.54
CA ASN A 5 -5.99 -3.92 -67.62
C ASN A 5 -7.29 -3.09 -67.38
N PRO A 6 -7.39 -2.19 -66.36
CA PRO A 6 -6.93 -0.80 -66.57
C PRO A 6 -6.28 -0.07 -65.36
N ALA A 7 -5.14 0.56 -65.64
CA ALA A 7 -4.75 1.95 -65.39
C ALA A 7 -5.15 2.68 -64.08
N ALA A 8 -4.14 2.92 -63.24
CA ALA A 8 -3.85 4.21 -62.59
C ALA A 8 -2.36 4.15 -62.16
N GLY A 9 -1.42 4.99 -62.57
CA GLY A 9 -1.52 6.38 -62.98
C GLY A 9 -1.06 7.32 -61.87
N LEU A 10 0.10 7.09 -61.22
CA LEU A 10 0.76 8.12 -60.41
C LEU A 10 2.28 8.04 -60.59
N SER A 11 2.82 9.15 -61.09
CA SER A 11 4.18 9.40 -61.51
C SER A 11 5.17 9.46 -60.34
N ASN A 12 6.34 8.84 -60.56
CA ASN A 12 7.59 9.13 -59.84
C ASN A 12 8.08 10.55 -60.22
N GLY A 13 7.47 11.56 -59.64
CA GLY A 13 7.97 12.94 -59.65
C GLY A 13 7.88 13.51 -58.25
N SER A 14 8.88 14.30 -57.84
CA SER A 14 8.94 15.01 -56.55
C SER A 14 9.61 14.26 -55.38
N ILE A 15 10.85 13.81 -55.61
CA ILE A 15 11.86 13.77 -54.52
C ILE A 15 13.08 14.65 -54.87
N GLU A 16 13.40 14.84 -56.16
CA GLU A 16 14.46 15.78 -56.57
C GLU A 16 14.03 17.26 -56.53
N ASP A 17 12.72 17.54 -56.46
CA ASP A 17 12.17 18.91 -56.52
C ASP A 17 11.99 19.59 -55.14
N LYS A 18 12.56 19.01 -54.07
CA LYS A 18 12.47 19.53 -52.69
C LYS A 18 13.82 19.80 -52.03
N LEU A 19 14.90 19.81 -52.80
CA LEU A 19 16.25 20.15 -52.35
C LEU A 19 16.71 21.56 -52.77
N GLU A 20 15.90 22.32 -53.49
CA GLU A 20 16.22 23.69 -53.95
C GLU A 20 15.65 24.83 -53.09
N THR A 21 15.27 24.56 -51.83
CA THR A 21 14.95 25.64 -50.88
C THR A 21 15.93 25.63 -49.71
N MET A 22 17.22 25.72 -50.02
CA MET A 22 18.16 26.33 -49.08
C MET A 22 18.01 27.84 -49.21
N PRO A 23 17.83 28.59 -48.10
CA PRO A 23 17.90 30.05 -48.16
C PRO A 23 19.26 30.42 -48.73
N ASP A 24 19.22 31.20 -49.81
CA ASP A 24 20.33 31.68 -50.59
C ASP A 24 21.52 32.06 -49.68
N LEU A 25 22.61 31.29 -49.72
CA LEU A 25 23.85 31.58 -48.97
C LEU A 25 24.39 32.99 -49.27
N THR A 26 23.99 33.55 -50.41
CA THR A 26 24.24 34.92 -50.84
C THR A 26 23.56 35.96 -49.94
N LEU A 27 22.35 35.70 -49.45
CA LEU A 27 21.59 36.63 -48.60
C LEU A 27 22.13 36.63 -47.16
N LEU A 28 22.55 35.46 -46.66
CA LEU A 28 23.27 35.33 -45.38
C LEU A 28 24.63 36.04 -45.41
N ASN A 29 25.36 35.93 -46.52
CA ASN A 29 26.64 36.63 -46.70
C ASN A 29 26.45 38.14 -46.87
N GLN A 30 25.42 38.60 -47.59
CA GLN A 30 25.11 40.03 -47.70
C GLN A 30 24.69 40.65 -46.36
N ILE A 31 23.91 39.92 -45.54
CA ILE A 31 23.59 40.37 -44.18
C ILE A 31 24.84 40.40 -43.30
N ALA A 32 25.73 39.40 -43.42
CA ALA A 32 26.99 39.37 -42.68
C ALA A 32 27.92 40.53 -43.06
N ASP A 33 28.06 40.85 -44.35
CA ASP A 33 28.87 41.95 -44.85
C ASP A 33 28.28 43.33 -44.51
N TRP A 34 26.95 43.46 -44.56
CA TRP A 34 26.25 44.65 -44.09
C TRP A 34 26.41 44.83 -42.58
N CYS A 35 26.27 43.76 -41.79
CA CYS A 35 26.54 43.79 -40.36
C CYS A 35 28.00 44.18 -40.06
N ALA A 36 28.97 43.62 -40.79
CA ALA A 36 30.38 43.91 -40.58
C ALA A 36 30.71 45.39 -40.85
N THR A 37 30.19 45.95 -41.94
CA THR A 37 30.38 47.37 -42.31
C THR A 37 29.60 48.32 -41.40
N PHE A 38 28.37 47.99 -41.02
CA PHE A 38 27.53 48.81 -40.13
C PHE A 38 28.02 48.81 -38.66
N ILE A 39 28.51 47.66 -38.17
CA ILE A 39 29.07 47.53 -36.81
C ILE A 39 30.44 48.22 -36.71
N GLN A 40 31.25 48.19 -37.77
CA GLN A 40 32.52 48.94 -37.81
C GLN A 40 32.31 50.47 -37.83
N ALA A 41 31.22 50.95 -38.43
CA ALA A 41 30.91 52.38 -38.50
C ALA A 41 30.42 52.98 -37.17
N HIS A 42 29.95 52.16 -36.23
CA HIS A 42 29.37 52.63 -34.96
C HIS A 42 29.90 51.85 -33.74
N PRO A 43 30.98 52.36 -33.09
CA PRO A 43 31.63 51.71 -31.93
C PRO A 43 30.70 51.44 -30.74
N ALA A 44 29.59 52.17 -30.62
CA ALA A 44 28.59 51.92 -29.58
C ALA A 44 27.83 50.59 -29.82
N LEU A 45 27.56 50.23 -31.07
CA LEU A 45 26.81 49.03 -31.42
C LEU A 45 27.63 47.74 -31.24
N SER A 46 28.96 47.80 -31.41
CA SER A 46 29.84 46.65 -31.14
C SER A 46 29.89 46.31 -29.64
N VAL A 47 29.83 47.32 -28.76
CA VAL A 47 29.72 47.14 -27.30
C VAL A 47 28.38 46.49 -26.94
N PHE A 48 27.26 46.93 -27.53
CA PHE A 48 25.95 46.30 -27.33
C PHE A 48 25.91 44.85 -27.84
N GLY A 49 26.55 44.56 -28.99
CA GLY A 49 26.67 43.21 -29.54
C GLY A 49 27.47 42.27 -28.63
N LEU A 50 28.58 42.75 -28.06
CA LEU A 50 29.38 41.98 -27.08
C LEU A 50 28.59 41.69 -25.80
N ILE A 51 27.86 42.68 -25.28
CA ILE A 51 27.00 42.50 -24.10
C ILE A 51 25.88 41.48 -24.39
N ALA A 52 25.22 41.59 -25.55
CA ALA A 52 24.17 40.65 -25.95
C ALA A 52 24.69 39.21 -26.10
N MET A 53 25.87 39.03 -26.69
CA MET A 53 26.53 37.73 -26.80
C MET A 53 26.95 37.17 -25.44
N ALA A 54 27.46 38.01 -24.53
CA ALA A 54 27.78 37.61 -23.16
C ALA A 54 26.54 37.15 -22.39
N ILE A 55 25.41 37.84 -22.55
CA ILE A 55 24.12 37.45 -21.93
C ILE A 55 23.62 36.13 -22.51
N LEU A 56 23.66 35.94 -23.83
CA LEU A 56 23.26 34.69 -24.48
C LEU A 56 24.14 33.52 -24.03
N MET A 57 25.45 33.73 -23.94
CA MET A 57 26.40 32.73 -23.43
C MET A 57 26.09 32.38 -21.98
N LEU A 58 25.81 33.37 -21.13
CA LEU A 58 25.43 33.15 -19.74
C LEU A 58 24.12 32.34 -19.63
N VAL A 59 23.10 32.67 -20.43
CA VAL A 59 21.83 31.92 -20.46
C VAL A 59 22.05 30.49 -20.94
N ALA A 60 22.89 30.27 -21.96
CA ALA A 60 23.24 28.94 -22.46
C ALA A 60 23.97 28.10 -21.41
N VAL A 61 24.92 28.70 -20.68
CA VAL A 61 25.63 28.04 -19.57
C VAL A 61 24.66 27.69 -18.44
N LEU A 62 23.76 28.60 -18.05
CA LEU A 62 22.75 28.34 -17.02
C LEU A 62 21.78 27.22 -17.43
N LYS A 63 21.38 27.17 -18.70
CA LYS A 63 20.54 26.09 -19.24
C LYS A 63 21.28 24.76 -19.28
N CYS A 64 22.53 24.74 -19.72
CA CYS A 64 23.37 23.53 -19.71
C CYS A 64 23.59 23.02 -18.28
N LEU A 65 23.83 23.92 -17.32
CA LEU A 65 23.96 23.56 -15.91
C LEU A 65 22.64 23.01 -15.35
N GLY A 66 21.51 23.62 -15.71
CA GLY A 66 20.17 23.13 -15.36
C GLY A 66 19.89 21.74 -15.93
N TRP A 67 20.33 21.45 -17.15
CA TRP A 67 20.20 20.13 -17.79
C TRP A 67 21.12 19.10 -17.15
N LEU A 68 22.38 19.45 -16.84
CA LEU A 68 23.31 18.59 -16.12
C LEU A 68 22.82 18.25 -14.71
N LEU A 69 22.32 19.24 -13.96
CA LEU A 69 21.73 19.01 -12.64
C LEU A 69 20.45 18.17 -12.71
N SER A 70 19.66 18.32 -13.78
CA SER A 70 18.47 17.49 -14.00
C SER A 70 18.85 16.05 -14.37
N GLY A 71 19.86 15.88 -15.23
CA GLY A 71 20.42 14.57 -15.60
C GLY A 71 21.04 13.85 -14.41
N ALA A 72 21.77 14.56 -13.56
CA ALA A 72 22.34 14.04 -12.32
C ALA A 72 21.26 13.55 -11.33
N ARG A 73 20.11 14.22 -11.26
CA ARG A 73 18.97 13.75 -10.44
C ARG A 73 18.33 12.49 -11.03
N VAL A 74 18.27 12.36 -12.34
CA VAL A 74 17.73 11.16 -13.02
C VAL A 74 18.68 9.97 -12.85
N SER A 75 20.00 10.18 -13.01
CA SER A 75 21.01 9.14 -12.79
C SER A 75 21.13 8.74 -11.32
N ALA A 76 21.03 9.67 -10.38
CA ALA A 76 20.99 9.36 -8.94
C ALA A 76 19.74 8.54 -8.56
N ARG A 77 18.59 8.80 -9.19
CA ARG A 77 17.38 7.98 -9.02
C ARG A 77 17.55 6.59 -9.65
N ALA A 78 18.19 6.48 -10.81
CA ALA A 78 18.50 5.20 -11.44
C ALA A 78 19.50 4.37 -10.62
N LEU A 79 20.51 5.00 -10.00
CA LEU A 79 21.45 4.33 -9.10
C LEU A 79 20.76 3.87 -7.81
N LYS A 80 19.88 4.69 -7.22
CA LYS A 80 19.06 4.28 -6.06
C LYS A 80 18.12 3.12 -6.40
N ARG A 81 17.56 3.08 -7.61
CA ARG A 81 16.74 1.95 -8.10
C ARG A 81 17.54 0.65 -8.18
N ARG A 82 18.74 0.68 -8.78
CA ARG A 82 19.61 -0.51 -8.84
C ARG A 82 20.04 -0.98 -7.45
N LYS A 83 20.46 -0.05 -6.58
CA LYS A 83 20.78 -0.39 -5.18
C LYS A 83 19.61 -0.99 -4.40
N ARG A 84 18.36 -0.65 -4.72
CA ARG A 84 17.17 -1.25 -4.09
C ARG A 84 16.83 -2.63 -4.65
N GLN A 85 16.99 -2.85 -5.95
CA GLN A 85 16.81 -4.19 -6.53
C GLN A 85 17.75 -5.22 -5.88
N ASP A 86 18.91 -4.76 -5.40
CA ASP A 86 19.87 -5.57 -4.66
C ASP A 86 19.70 -5.50 -3.12
N ALA A 87 18.89 -4.58 -2.59
CA ALA A 87 18.67 -4.43 -1.15
C ALA A 87 17.44 -5.24 -0.72
N HIS A 88 17.69 -6.36 -0.04
CA HIS A 88 16.66 -7.14 0.64
C HIS A 88 15.99 -6.33 1.76
N GLY A 89 14.86 -5.65 1.49
CA GLY A 89 14.16 -4.82 2.47
C GLY A 89 12.84 -4.22 1.99
N PHE A 90 12.07 -3.63 2.91
CA PHE A 90 10.74 -3.09 2.62
C PHE A 90 10.80 -1.70 1.98
N GLY A 91 10.19 -1.59 0.80
CA GLY A 91 10.12 -0.34 0.07
C GLY A 91 8.81 0.42 0.30
N ILE A 92 8.83 1.50 1.08
CA ILE A 92 7.63 2.32 1.34
C ILE A 92 7.64 3.59 0.49
N VAL A 93 6.54 3.84 -0.21
CA VAL A 93 6.35 5.03 -1.04
C VAL A 93 5.20 5.86 -0.47
N LEU A 94 5.52 7.04 0.06
CA LEU A 94 4.52 7.99 0.54
C LEU A 94 4.17 8.97 -0.57
N SER A 95 2.98 8.87 -1.15
CA SER A 95 2.42 9.96 -1.96
C SER A 95 2.11 11.13 -1.05
N GLN A 96 2.46 12.33 -1.50
CA GLN A 96 2.01 13.54 -0.85
C GLN A 96 0.47 13.53 -0.75
N LEU A 97 -0.05 13.74 0.46
CA LEU A 97 -1.49 13.78 0.71
C LEU A 97 -2.09 14.98 -0.04
N SER A 98 -3.29 14.82 -0.57
CA SER A 98 -4.00 15.92 -1.22
C SER A 98 -4.63 16.84 -0.18
N GLY A 99 -4.48 18.16 -0.36
CA GLY A 99 -5.09 19.18 0.50
C GLY A 99 -4.09 20.25 0.97
N PRO A 100 -4.57 21.31 1.66
CA PRO A 100 -3.75 22.45 2.06
C PRO A 100 -2.63 22.09 3.05
N ALA A 101 -2.84 21.08 3.90
CA ALA A 101 -1.85 20.61 4.87
C ALA A 101 -1.06 19.38 4.39
N GLY A 102 -1.37 18.83 3.21
CA GLY A 102 -0.89 17.50 2.82
C GLY A 102 0.63 17.36 2.70
N GLY A 103 1.33 18.42 2.29
CA GLY A 103 2.81 18.42 2.30
C GLY A 103 3.43 18.34 3.69
N ARG A 104 2.80 18.99 4.68
CA ARG A 104 3.24 18.97 6.08
C ARG A 104 2.96 17.61 6.71
N GLU A 105 1.76 17.09 6.54
CA GLU A 105 1.35 15.77 7.05
C GLU A 105 2.20 14.66 6.45
N THR A 106 2.51 14.68 5.15
CA THR A 106 3.42 13.70 4.55
C THR A 106 4.84 13.79 5.11
N LYS A 107 5.33 14.99 5.46
CA LYS A 107 6.64 15.16 6.12
C LYS A 107 6.61 14.65 7.56
N ALA A 108 5.54 14.89 8.29
CA ALA A 108 5.34 14.36 9.64
C ALA A 108 5.28 12.83 9.61
N MET A 109 4.46 12.26 8.71
CA MET A 109 4.38 10.82 8.46
C MET A 109 5.74 10.20 8.16
N ARG A 110 6.51 10.82 7.26
CA ARG A 110 7.86 10.35 6.96
C ARG A 110 8.75 10.33 8.21
N THR A 111 8.72 11.40 9.00
CA THR A 111 9.50 11.50 10.25
C THR A 111 9.11 10.38 11.23
N ILE A 112 7.80 10.13 11.38
CA ILE A 112 7.27 9.05 12.23
C ILE A 112 7.79 7.69 11.78
N LEU A 113 7.70 7.38 10.48
CA LEU A 113 8.16 6.10 9.95
C LEU A 113 9.69 5.96 10.03
N ASP A 114 10.44 7.00 9.71
CA ASP A 114 11.90 6.98 9.80
C ASP A 114 12.36 6.72 11.25
N THR A 115 11.62 7.23 12.24
CA THR A 115 11.97 7.12 13.67
C THR A 115 11.51 5.80 14.31
N HIS A 116 10.27 5.37 14.06
CA HIS A 116 9.61 4.32 14.85
C HIS A 116 9.41 2.99 14.12
N LEU A 117 9.48 2.97 12.78
CA LEU A 117 9.18 1.75 12.01
C LEU A 117 10.18 0.62 12.26
N SER A 118 11.44 0.94 12.60
CA SER A 118 12.46 -0.05 12.97
C SER A 118 12.04 -0.94 14.13
N GLY A 119 11.20 -0.44 15.04
CA GLY A 119 10.66 -1.19 16.18
C GLY A 119 9.77 -2.37 15.78
N PHE A 120 9.24 -2.38 14.56
CA PHE A 120 8.25 -3.37 14.09
C PHE A 120 8.74 -4.24 12.94
N THR A 121 9.87 -3.90 12.32
CA THR A 121 10.44 -4.63 11.17
C THR A 121 11.40 -5.74 11.59
N PHE A 122 11.68 -5.90 12.90
CA PHE A 122 12.52 -6.93 13.49
C PHE A 122 13.90 -7.11 12.84
N GLY A 123 14.49 -6.00 12.37
CA GLY A 123 15.80 -5.98 11.72
C GLY A 123 15.77 -6.08 10.20
N ALA A 124 14.59 -6.23 9.58
CA ALA A 124 14.46 -6.07 8.14
C ALA A 124 14.71 -4.60 7.76
N PRO A 125 15.63 -4.32 6.83
CA PRO A 125 15.87 -2.94 6.42
C PRO A 125 14.64 -2.42 5.66
N TYR A 126 14.39 -1.12 5.77
CA TYR A 126 13.31 -0.44 5.08
C TYR A 126 13.81 0.90 4.53
N ASP A 127 13.12 1.40 3.51
CA ASP A 127 13.40 2.73 2.96
C ASP A 127 12.08 3.45 2.66
N VAL A 128 11.96 4.67 3.16
CA VAL A 128 10.78 5.52 3.02
C VAL A 128 11.07 6.61 2.02
N SER A 129 10.42 6.52 0.87
CA SER A 129 10.54 7.50 -0.22
C SER A 129 9.26 8.31 -0.36
N THR A 130 9.38 9.57 -0.79
CA THR A 130 8.21 10.43 -1.05
C THR A 130 8.01 10.64 -2.54
N THR A 131 6.76 10.70 -2.97
CA THR A 131 6.36 10.99 -4.35
C THR A 131 5.30 12.08 -4.42
N LYS A 132 5.09 12.61 -5.63
CA LYS A 132 4.06 13.61 -5.90
C LYS A 132 2.66 13.05 -5.63
N PRO A 133 1.66 13.91 -5.35
CA PRO A 133 0.28 13.49 -5.14
C PRO A 133 -0.24 12.61 -6.27
N ILE A 134 -0.82 11.47 -5.91
CA ILE A 134 -1.59 10.62 -6.81
C ILE A 134 -2.98 11.23 -6.95
N SER A 135 -3.31 11.68 -8.16
CA SER A 135 -4.63 12.20 -8.49
C SER A 135 -5.08 11.61 -9.82
N ALA A 136 -6.19 10.89 -9.77
CA ALA A 136 -6.85 10.30 -10.92
C ALA A 136 -8.37 10.33 -10.70
N LYS A 137 -9.14 10.25 -11.79
CA LYS A 137 -10.60 10.17 -11.72
C LYS A 137 -11.01 8.73 -11.39
N GLY A 138 -11.84 8.59 -10.36
CA GLY A 138 -12.38 7.31 -9.93
C GLY A 138 -11.39 6.43 -9.14
N ARG A 139 -11.93 5.44 -8.42
CA ARG A 139 -11.14 4.53 -7.57
C ARG A 139 -10.19 3.65 -8.39
N VAL A 140 -10.64 3.18 -9.56
CA VAL A 140 -9.83 2.33 -10.46
C VAL A 140 -8.62 3.08 -11.00
N GLY A 141 -8.81 4.33 -11.46
CA GLY A 141 -7.70 5.15 -11.97
C GLY A 141 -6.67 5.49 -10.90
N LEU A 142 -7.10 5.67 -9.63
CA LEU A 142 -6.18 5.88 -8.52
C LEU A 142 -5.33 4.63 -8.24
N ARG A 143 -5.95 3.45 -8.22
CA ARG A 143 -5.26 2.17 -8.01
C ARG A 143 -4.30 1.83 -9.15
N ASP A 144 -4.69 2.04 -10.40
CA ASP A 144 -3.80 1.84 -11.56
C ASP A 144 -2.58 2.78 -11.49
N LEU A 145 -2.80 4.07 -11.20
CA LEU A 145 -1.70 5.01 -11.04
C LEU A 145 -0.80 4.65 -9.86
N ALA A 146 -1.37 4.22 -8.73
CA ALA A 146 -0.62 3.77 -7.57
C ALA A 146 0.21 2.52 -7.89
N SER A 147 -0.35 1.56 -8.64
CA SER A 147 0.33 0.33 -9.06
C SER A 147 1.53 0.65 -9.95
N ARG A 148 1.34 1.45 -11.01
CA ARG A 148 2.43 1.90 -11.88
C ARG A 148 3.53 2.65 -11.13
N ARG A 149 3.16 3.41 -10.10
CA ARG A 149 4.12 4.12 -9.25
C ARG A 149 4.91 3.15 -8.38
N LEU A 150 4.23 2.20 -7.76
CA LEU A 150 4.83 1.14 -6.95
C LEU A 150 5.85 0.33 -7.77
N ASP A 151 5.49 -0.06 -8.99
CA ASP A 151 6.37 -0.75 -9.95
C ASP A 151 7.57 0.11 -10.33
N SER A 152 7.34 1.41 -10.60
CA SER A 152 8.41 2.32 -11.00
C SER A 152 9.47 2.54 -9.92
N VAL A 153 9.10 2.41 -8.64
CA VAL A 153 10.00 2.59 -7.50
C VAL A 153 10.45 1.24 -6.93
N SER A 154 9.93 0.13 -7.45
CA SER A 154 10.09 -1.21 -6.89
C SER A 154 9.79 -1.23 -5.37
N GLY A 155 8.72 -0.52 -4.96
CA GLY A 155 8.27 -0.50 -3.55
C GLY A 155 7.30 -1.64 -3.24
N ASP A 156 7.15 -1.98 -1.98
CA ASP A 156 6.23 -3.03 -1.50
C ASP A 156 4.92 -2.45 -0.94
N LEU A 157 4.97 -1.18 -0.52
CA LEU A 157 3.82 -0.43 -0.04
C LEU A 157 3.78 0.97 -0.65
N ILE A 158 2.62 1.41 -1.11
CA ILE A 158 2.36 2.81 -1.46
C ILE A 158 1.19 3.36 -0.65
N SER A 159 1.37 4.56 -0.11
CA SER A 159 0.31 5.31 0.55
C SER A 159 -0.11 6.51 -0.29
N TRP A 160 -1.40 6.80 -0.32
CA TRP A 160 -1.94 8.07 -0.81
C TRP A 160 -3.17 8.42 0.00
N GLY A 161 -3.69 9.63 -0.16
CA GLY A 161 -4.84 10.01 0.63
C GLY A 161 -5.18 11.48 0.53
N ARG A 162 -6.10 11.89 1.39
CA ARG A 162 -6.57 13.27 1.48
C ARG A 162 -6.61 13.68 2.94
N THR A 163 -6.13 14.89 3.21
CA THR A 163 -6.35 15.53 4.51
C THR A 163 -7.77 16.09 4.51
N ARG A 164 -8.64 15.61 5.41
CA ARG A 164 -9.96 16.23 5.64
C ARG A 164 -9.79 17.29 6.73
N ARG A 165 -10.26 18.51 6.46
CA ARG A 165 -10.11 19.63 7.40
C ARG A 165 -10.98 19.35 8.64
N ARG A 166 -10.40 19.42 9.84
CA ARG A 166 -11.02 19.34 11.18
C ARG A 166 -11.47 17.98 11.72
N ASP A 167 -11.29 16.88 10.99
CA ASP A 167 -11.73 15.55 11.47
C ASP A 167 -10.56 14.55 11.53
N TYR A 168 -10.09 14.08 10.37
CA TYR A 168 -9.04 13.06 10.25
C TYR A 168 -8.44 13.06 8.83
N SER A 169 -7.25 12.51 8.68
CA SER A 169 -6.65 12.23 7.39
C SER A 169 -6.99 10.81 6.95
N VAL A 170 -7.63 10.64 5.79
CA VAL A 170 -7.87 9.31 5.23
C VAL A 170 -6.70 8.95 4.33
N ILE A 171 -6.03 7.85 4.65
CA ILE A 171 -4.91 7.32 3.90
C ILE A 171 -5.27 5.92 3.40
N ASP A 172 -5.21 5.76 2.08
CA ASP A 172 -5.23 4.46 1.43
C ASP A 172 -3.82 3.90 1.37
N LEU A 173 -3.66 2.65 1.78
CA LEU A 173 -2.42 1.89 1.78
C LEU A 173 -2.59 0.68 0.88
N MET A 174 -1.71 0.53 -0.10
CA MET A 174 -1.77 -0.57 -1.07
C MET A 174 -0.45 -1.34 -1.11
N THR A 175 -0.54 -2.65 -0.90
CA THR A 175 0.60 -3.56 -1.04
C THR A 175 0.78 -4.00 -2.49
N ARG A 176 1.87 -4.69 -2.79
CA ARG A 176 2.07 -5.33 -4.10
C ARG A 176 1.20 -6.59 -4.29
N ASP A 177 0.76 -7.21 -3.20
CA ASP A 177 0.01 -8.48 -3.25
C ASP A 177 -1.32 -8.29 -3.96
N ILE A 178 -1.47 -8.96 -5.10
CA ILE A 178 -2.66 -8.82 -5.94
C ILE A 178 -3.84 -9.52 -5.26
N ASP A 179 -4.89 -8.75 -5.01
CA ASP A 179 -6.19 -9.23 -4.61
C ASP A 179 -6.89 -9.87 -5.82
N PRO A 180 -7.25 -11.17 -5.75
CA PRO A 180 -7.87 -11.89 -6.87
C PRO A 180 -9.22 -11.30 -7.28
N GLU A 181 -9.94 -10.60 -6.40
CA GLU A 181 -11.24 -10.00 -6.72
C GLU A 181 -11.10 -8.71 -7.52
N THR A 182 -10.08 -7.90 -7.19
CA THR A 182 -9.93 -6.56 -7.77
C THR A 182 -8.87 -6.49 -8.86
N GLY A 183 -7.94 -7.46 -8.92
CA GLY A 183 -6.81 -7.46 -9.84
C GLY A 183 -5.75 -6.40 -9.52
N TYR A 184 -5.87 -5.72 -8.38
CA TYR A 184 -4.93 -4.72 -7.88
C TYR A 184 -4.32 -5.17 -6.56
N GLY A 185 -3.28 -4.45 -6.12
CA GLY A 185 -2.73 -4.62 -4.78
C GLY A 185 -3.80 -4.51 -3.68
N ARG A 186 -3.68 -5.33 -2.64
CA ARG A 186 -4.57 -5.27 -1.47
C ARG A 186 -4.55 -3.86 -0.89
N THR A 187 -5.71 -3.21 -0.88
CA THR A 187 -5.85 -1.82 -0.44
C THR A 187 -6.60 -1.78 0.89
N ILE A 188 -6.06 -1.05 1.87
CA ILE A 188 -6.70 -0.80 3.16
C ILE A 188 -6.74 0.71 3.38
N ALA A 189 -7.90 1.24 3.71
CA ALA A 189 -8.04 2.62 4.14
C ALA A 189 -7.83 2.70 5.65
N ILE A 190 -7.08 3.71 6.10
CA ILE A 190 -6.86 4.00 7.52
C ILE A 190 -7.16 5.47 7.75
N GLU A 191 -7.93 5.74 8.80
CA GLU A 191 -8.17 7.09 9.28
C GLU A 191 -7.13 7.46 10.33
N LEU A 192 -6.39 8.52 10.08
CA LEU A 192 -5.36 9.02 10.99
C LEU A 192 -5.78 10.34 11.64
N PRO A 193 -5.26 10.65 12.82
CA PRO A 193 -5.53 11.93 13.49
C PRO A 193 -5.19 13.12 12.58
N GLU A 194 -5.87 14.26 12.76
CA GLU A 194 -5.75 15.43 11.87
C GLU A 194 -4.31 15.96 11.76
N ARG A 195 -3.56 15.89 12.86
CA ARG A 195 -2.24 16.52 13.01
C ARG A 195 -1.19 15.52 13.47
N LEU A 196 -0.51 14.90 12.52
CA LEU A 196 0.55 13.94 12.82
C LEU A 196 1.76 14.61 13.49
N ASP A 197 1.94 15.91 13.29
CA ASP A 197 3.04 16.70 13.87
C ASP A 197 2.89 16.95 15.38
N THR A 198 1.68 16.84 15.92
CA THR A 198 1.39 17.08 17.35
C THR A 198 1.12 15.81 18.14
N LEU A 199 1.19 14.64 17.50
CA LEU A 199 0.98 13.38 18.18
C LEU A 199 2.07 13.15 19.23
N ASP A 200 1.67 12.60 20.36
CA ASP A 200 2.60 12.12 21.37
C ASP A 200 3.37 10.88 20.86
N GLU A 201 4.42 10.49 21.59
CA GLU A 201 5.29 9.40 21.15
C GLU A 201 4.55 8.06 20.98
N VAL A 202 3.60 7.76 21.88
CA VAL A 202 2.81 6.53 21.83
C VAL A 202 1.96 6.50 20.57
N SER A 203 1.26 7.60 20.26
CA SER A 203 0.44 7.66 19.06
C SER A 203 1.26 7.63 17.77
N GLN A 204 2.43 8.26 17.75
CA GLN A 204 3.36 8.15 16.62
C GLN A 204 3.81 6.70 16.40
N ARG A 205 4.11 5.96 17.46
CA ARG A 205 4.47 4.53 17.39
C ARG A 205 3.31 3.68 16.90
N ALA A 206 2.08 3.97 17.32
CA ALA A 206 0.89 3.29 16.80
C ALA A 206 0.65 3.58 15.30
N VAL A 207 0.90 4.80 14.83
CA VAL A 207 0.86 5.12 13.38
C VAL A 207 1.92 4.30 12.62
N ALA A 208 3.16 4.24 13.12
CA ALA A 208 4.20 3.42 12.49
C ALA A 208 3.85 1.92 12.50
N TYR A 209 3.21 1.45 13.56
CA TYR A 209 2.68 0.09 13.67
C TYR A 209 1.63 -0.21 12.58
N LEU A 210 0.71 0.73 12.30
CA LEU A 210 -0.30 0.56 11.24
C LEU A 210 0.32 0.38 9.84
N PHE A 211 1.48 0.99 9.58
CA PHE A 211 2.23 0.72 8.35
C PHE A 211 2.92 -0.65 8.40
N ALA A 212 3.54 -0.99 9.53
CA ALA A 212 4.22 -2.27 9.71
C ALA A 212 3.26 -3.46 9.56
N ARG A 213 2.06 -3.40 10.14
CA ARG A 213 1.05 -4.49 10.05
C ARG A 213 0.60 -4.76 8.62
N ILE A 214 0.62 -3.76 7.73
CA ILE A 214 0.21 -3.93 6.33
C ILE A 214 1.35 -4.56 5.53
N ILE A 215 2.58 -4.13 5.79
CA ILE A 215 3.78 -4.68 5.15
C ILE A 215 4.01 -6.12 5.59
N GLN A 216 3.73 -6.40 6.87
CA GLN A 216 3.89 -7.72 7.47
C GLN A 216 2.58 -8.16 8.13
N PRO A 217 1.64 -8.74 7.37
CA PRO A 217 0.32 -9.14 7.86
C PRO A 217 0.37 -10.08 9.07
N GLY A 218 1.40 -10.93 9.16
CA GLY A 218 1.58 -11.82 10.31
C GLY A 218 1.76 -11.08 11.64
N LEU A 219 2.12 -9.79 11.62
CA LEU A 219 2.26 -8.98 12.83
C LEU A 219 0.92 -8.82 13.56
N ALA A 220 -0.18 -8.66 12.84
CA ALA A 220 -1.51 -8.54 13.41
C ALA A 220 -2.00 -9.86 14.04
N GLU A 221 -1.59 -11.01 13.50
CA GLU A 221 -1.98 -12.33 14.02
C GLU A 221 -1.12 -12.79 15.22
N ALA A 222 0.07 -12.22 15.41
CA ALA A 222 1.06 -12.52 16.44
C ALA A 222 1.63 -13.97 16.46
N THR A 223 0.93 -14.95 15.88
CA THR A 223 1.28 -16.39 15.89
C THR A 223 2.62 -16.71 15.22
N GLY A 224 3.02 -15.88 14.24
CA GLY A 224 4.29 -16.04 13.51
C GLY A 224 5.53 -15.59 14.27
N PHE A 225 5.40 -15.02 15.48
CA PHE A 225 6.50 -14.44 16.23
C PHE A 225 6.63 -15.02 17.62
N ARG A 226 7.82 -14.90 18.20
CA ARG A 226 8.03 -15.32 19.58
C ARG A 226 7.38 -14.32 20.55
N PRO A 227 6.78 -14.79 21.67
CA PRO A 227 6.13 -13.91 22.65
C PRO A 227 7.01 -12.75 23.15
N GLU A 228 8.32 -12.96 23.29
CA GLU A 228 9.23 -11.93 23.81
C GLU A 228 9.36 -10.73 22.86
N LYS A 229 9.15 -10.94 21.55
CA LYS A 229 9.15 -9.87 20.55
C LYS A 229 7.80 -9.16 20.46
N ILE A 230 6.72 -9.87 20.73
CA ILE A 230 5.35 -9.35 20.63
C ILE A 230 4.97 -8.56 21.86
N LYS A 231 5.38 -8.97 23.06
CA LYS A 231 5.03 -8.32 24.32
C LYS A 231 5.30 -6.80 24.34
N PRO A 232 6.46 -6.29 23.89
CA PRO A 232 6.69 -4.84 23.83
C PRO A 232 5.75 -4.10 22.89
N ILE A 233 5.26 -4.77 21.84
CA ILE A 233 4.31 -4.21 20.88
C ILE A 233 2.92 -4.20 21.50
N ALA A 234 2.51 -5.30 22.14
CA ALA A 234 1.24 -5.39 22.87
C ALA A 234 1.11 -4.27 23.93
N LEU A 235 2.16 -4.04 24.74
CA LEU A 235 2.18 -2.97 25.74
C LEU A 235 2.09 -1.57 25.11
N MET A 236 2.72 -1.36 23.95
CA MET A 236 2.62 -0.10 23.22
C MET A 236 1.21 0.12 22.65
N LEU A 237 0.59 -0.93 22.10
CA LEU A 237 -0.79 -0.86 21.62
C LEU A 237 -1.77 -0.62 22.77
N GLN A 238 -1.56 -1.27 23.92
CA GLN A 238 -2.33 -1.01 25.12
C GLN A 238 -2.25 0.46 25.53
N ALA A 239 -1.04 1.03 25.59
CA ALA A 239 -0.84 2.44 25.92
C ALA A 239 -1.52 3.37 24.90
N ALA A 240 -1.55 3.00 23.62
CA ALA A 240 -2.28 3.75 22.59
C ALA A 240 -3.82 3.65 22.77
N LEU A 241 -4.32 2.48 23.16
CA LEU A 241 -5.75 2.26 23.45
C LEU A 241 -6.22 2.98 24.71
N ASP A 242 -5.35 3.14 25.71
CA ASP A 242 -5.65 3.95 26.89
C ASP A 242 -5.78 5.46 26.53
N GLN A 243 -5.31 5.87 25.35
CA GLN A 243 -5.50 7.18 24.74
C GLN A 243 -6.53 7.16 23.60
N ALA A 244 -7.62 6.38 23.76
CA ALA A 244 -8.61 6.09 22.72
C ALA A 244 -9.15 7.32 21.97
N ASP A 245 -9.28 8.47 22.62
CA ASP A 245 -9.77 9.73 22.02
C ASP A 245 -8.84 10.29 20.93
N THR A 246 -7.60 9.82 20.85
CA THR A 246 -6.64 10.28 19.86
C THR A 246 -6.92 9.70 18.48
N PHE A 247 -7.45 8.47 18.41
CA PHE A 247 -7.65 7.75 17.15
C PHE A 247 -9.12 7.75 16.73
N PRO A 248 -9.42 7.87 15.42
CA PRO A 248 -10.74 7.60 14.90
C PRO A 248 -11.21 6.18 15.28
N ALA A 249 -12.53 6.00 15.45
CA ALA A 249 -13.11 4.76 15.97
C ALA A 249 -12.71 3.50 15.18
N GLU A 250 -12.64 3.60 13.85
CA GLU A 250 -12.21 2.49 12.98
C GLU A 250 -10.76 2.09 13.25
N THR A 251 -9.86 3.08 13.37
CA THR A 251 -8.45 2.85 13.68
C THR A 251 -8.25 2.34 15.10
N ALA A 252 -9.01 2.86 16.07
CA ALA A 252 -8.99 2.36 17.45
C ALA A 252 -9.43 0.88 17.52
N GLN A 253 -10.47 0.50 16.77
CA GLN A 253 -10.90 -0.90 16.66
C GLN A 253 -9.83 -1.79 16.06
N ILE A 254 -9.19 -1.33 14.98
CA ILE A 254 -8.06 -2.00 14.30
C ILE A 254 -6.89 -2.25 15.26
N LEU A 255 -6.58 -1.30 16.15
CA LEU A 255 -5.55 -1.44 17.18
C LEU A 255 -6.00 -2.37 18.32
N GLU A 256 -7.27 -2.31 18.73
CA GLU A 256 -7.84 -3.19 19.77
C GLU A 256 -7.82 -4.65 19.34
N GLU A 257 -8.20 -4.94 18.10
CA GLU A 257 -8.19 -6.30 17.56
C GLU A 257 -6.78 -6.90 17.55
N ASP A 258 -5.80 -6.13 17.09
CA ASP A 258 -4.40 -6.55 17.07
C ASP A 258 -3.83 -6.71 18.48
N TYR A 259 -4.14 -5.78 19.40
CA TYR A 259 -3.75 -5.92 20.81
C TYR A 259 -4.30 -7.21 21.40
N CYS A 260 -5.59 -7.51 21.19
CA CYS A 260 -6.20 -8.72 21.72
C CYS A 260 -5.54 -10.00 21.17
N ALA A 261 -5.23 -10.03 19.86
CA ALA A 261 -4.53 -11.16 19.25
C ALA A 261 -3.12 -11.34 19.85
N MET A 262 -2.38 -10.25 20.04
CA MET A 262 -1.05 -10.26 20.67
C MET A 262 -1.09 -10.67 22.14
N ALA A 263 -2.02 -10.11 22.92
CA ALA A 263 -2.24 -10.43 24.33
C ALA A 263 -2.58 -11.90 24.53
N LEU A 264 -3.44 -12.46 23.68
CA LEU A 264 -3.77 -13.89 23.68
C LEU A 264 -2.56 -14.78 23.36
N HIS A 265 -1.66 -14.31 22.48
CA HIS A 265 -0.46 -15.05 22.10
C HIS A 265 0.63 -15.01 23.19
N VAL A 266 0.80 -13.86 23.86
CA VAL A 266 1.72 -13.72 25.00
C VAL A 266 1.18 -14.49 26.21
N GLY A 267 -0.13 -14.36 26.47
CA GLY A 267 -0.86 -15.12 27.47
C GLY A 267 -0.68 -14.65 28.91
N ASP A 268 -0.08 -13.49 29.19
CA ASP A 268 0.08 -13.00 30.57
C ASP A 268 -1.27 -12.75 31.27
N VAL A 269 -1.35 -12.96 32.58
CA VAL A 269 -2.65 -12.93 33.30
C VAL A 269 -3.32 -11.57 33.16
N GLU A 270 -2.57 -10.49 33.35
CA GLU A 270 -3.07 -9.12 33.26
C GLU A 270 -3.60 -8.80 31.86
N ASP A 271 -2.85 -9.19 30.82
CA ASP A 271 -3.23 -9.03 29.42
C ASP A 271 -4.51 -9.83 29.09
N LEU A 272 -4.59 -11.08 29.56
CA LEU A 272 -5.77 -11.92 29.36
C LEU A 272 -7.02 -11.34 30.05
N GLU A 273 -6.87 -10.81 31.27
CA GLU A 273 -7.97 -10.14 31.98
C GLU A 273 -8.44 -8.87 31.24
N ARG A 274 -7.49 -8.11 30.65
CA ARG A 274 -7.81 -6.95 29.81
C ARG A 274 -8.55 -7.35 28.54
N VAL A 275 -8.14 -8.43 27.86
CA VAL A 275 -8.86 -8.99 26.70
C VAL A 275 -10.30 -9.37 27.07
N VAL A 276 -10.49 -10.03 28.22
CA VAL A 276 -11.84 -10.36 28.72
C VAL A 276 -12.67 -9.10 28.91
N ALA A 277 -12.12 -8.05 29.53
CA ALA A 277 -12.82 -6.79 29.75
C ALA A 277 -13.21 -6.12 28.43
N LEU A 278 -12.27 -6.00 27.48
CA LEU A 278 -12.51 -5.40 26.16
C LEU A 278 -13.57 -6.15 25.37
N ARG A 279 -13.48 -7.49 25.29
CA ARG A 279 -14.44 -8.28 24.51
C ARG A 279 -15.82 -8.35 25.15
N ARG A 280 -15.93 -8.36 26.48
CA ARG A 280 -17.24 -8.24 27.16
C ARG A 280 -17.85 -6.86 26.90
N ALA A 281 -17.09 -5.79 27.05
CA ALA A 281 -17.56 -4.44 26.77
C ALA A 281 -18.06 -4.33 25.31
N ARG A 282 -17.30 -4.86 24.35
CA ARG A 282 -17.66 -4.88 22.93
C ARG A 282 -18.97 -5.62 22.67
N LEU A 283 -19.12 -6.82 23.21
CA LEU A 283 -20.34 -7.64 23.05
C LEU A 283 -21.56 -7.05 23.77
N MET A 284 -21.37 -6.15 24.74
CA MET A 284 -22.45 -5.43 25.42
C MET A 284 -22.80 -4.10 24.76
N SER A 285 -21.85 -3.45 24.07
CA SER A 285 -21.98 -2.06 23.63
C SER A 285 -22.83 -1.86 22.38
N ASP A 286 -23.12 -2.91 21.61
CA ASP A 286 -23.72 -2.75 20.28
C ASP A 286 -24.56 -3.97 19.85
N ASP A 287 -25.88 -3.76 19.73
CA ASP A 287 -26.83 -4.75 19.21
C ASP A 287 -26.67 -5.02 17.70
N SER A 288 -25.86 -4.20 17.00
CA SER A 288 -25.68 -4.22 15.55
C SER A 288 -24.25 -4.50 15.08
N LEU A 289 -23.42 -5.12 15.93
CA LEU A 289 -22.06 -5.53 15.55
C LEU A 289 -22.05 -6.33 14.25
N ASP A 290 -21.10 -6.01 13.37
CA ASP A 290 -20.84 -6.85 12.21
C ASP A 290 -20.54 -8.29 12.66
N ARG A 291 -21.03 -9.26 11.86
CA ARG A 291 -20.93 -10.68 12.17
C ARG A 291 -19.48 -11.12 12.37
N ARG A 292 -18.54 -10.60 11.57
CA ARG A 292 -17.11 -10.94 11.70
C ARG A 292 -16.57 -10.48 13.06
N THR A 293 -16.89 -9.26 13.45
CA THR A 293 -16.47 -8.69 14.75
C THR A 293 -17.08 -9.46 15.90
N GLN A 294 -18.35 -9.85 15.80
CA GLN A 294 -19.03 -10.64 16.81
C GLN A 294 -18.39 -12.03 16.98
N VAL A 295 -18.12 -12.74 15.88
CA VAL A 295 -17.43 -14.04 15.90
C VAL A 295 -16.04 -13.91 16.53
N THR A 296 -15.24 -12.94 16.06
CA THR A 296 -13.86 -12.74 16.55
C THR A 296 -13.84 -12.41 18.04
N SER A 297 -14.71 -11.49 18.49
CA SER A 297 -14.81 -11.11 19.90
C SER A 297 -15.19 -12.28 20.80
N ARG A 298 -16.10 -13.17 20.35
CA ARG A 298 -16.50 -14.37 21.08
C ARG A 298 -15.39 -15.42 21.14
N ILE A 299 -14.64 -15.60 20.05
CA ILE A 299 -13.49 -16.51 20.02
C ILE A 299 -12.41 -16.02 20.98
N ASP A 300 -12.04 -14.74 20.90
CA ASP A 300 -11.02 -14.15 21.74
C ASP A 300 -11.40 -14.22 23.23
N LEU A 301 -12.65 -13.89 23.56
CA LEU A 301 -13.17 -13.99 24.92
C LEU A 301 -13.12 -15.43 25.45
N GLY A 302 -13.58 -16.40 24.66
CA GLY A 302 -13.53 -17.82 25.02
C GLY A 302 -12.10 -18.32 25.25
N ARG A 303 -11.17 -17.96 24.35
CA ARG A 303 -9.75 -18.33 24.48
C ARG A 303 -9.10 -17.70 25.71
N ALA A 304 -9.39 -16.44 25.99
CA ALA A 304 -8.86 -15.75 27.16
C ALA A 304 -9.35 -16.39 28.47
N LEU A 305 -10.64 -16.68 28.58
CA LEU A 305 -11.24 -17.33 29.74
C LEU A 305 -10.69 -18.74 29.98
N LEU A 306 -10.49 -19.54 28.91
CA LEU A 306 -9.84 -20.85 29.02
C LEU A 306 -8.40 -20.72 29.51
N SER A 307 -7.62 -19.81 28.91
CA SER A 307 -6.22 -19.59 29.28
C SER A 307 -6.07 -19.13 30.75
N LEU A 308 -6.98 -18.28 31.23
CA LEU A 308 -7.05 -17.90 32.65
C LEU A 308 -7.42 -19.08 33.54
N SER A 309 -8.32 -19.96 33.08
CA SER A 309 -8.76 -21.13 33.83
C SER A 309 -7.71 -22.24 33.90
N GLU A 310 -6.83 -22.34 32.90
CA GLU A 310 -5.66 -23.23 32.95
C GLU A 310 -4.69 -22.83 34.06
N ARG A 311 -4.54 -21.52 34.32
CA ARG A 311 -3.67 -20.99 35.38
C ARG A 311 -4.32 -21.08 36.77
N LYS A 312 -5.62 -20.81 36.84
CA LYS A 312 -6.42 -20.93 38.06
C LYS A 312 -7.77 -21.53 37.72
N PHE A 313 -7.90 -22.83 37.99
CA PHE A 313 -9.10 -23.59 37.66
C PHE A 313 -10.37 -22.93 38.21
N ASP A 314 -11.28 -22.59 37.31
CA ASP A 314 -12.58 -22.00 37.61
C ASP A 314 -13.64 -22.62 36.67
N PRO A 315 -14.50 -23.53 37.16
CA PRO A 315 -15.47 -24.22 36.32
C PRO A 315 -16.55 -23.27 35.77
N THR A 316 -16.75 -22.11 36.40
CA THR A 316 -17.71 -21.10 35.91
C THR A 316 -17.15 -20.38 34.69
N ARG A 317 -15.86 -19.98 34.73
CA ARG A 317 -15.18 -19.38 33.57
C ARG A 317 -15.11 -20.34 32.39
N ILE A 318 -14.82 -21.62 32.64
CA ILE A 318 -14.80 -22.64 31.58
C ILE A 318 -16.17 -22.76 30.91
N ARG A 319 -17.26 -22.76 31.69
CA ARG A 319 -18.61 -22.83 31.14
C ARG A 319 -18.94 -21.61 30.29
N GLU A 320 -18.65 -20.42 30.79
CA GLU A 320 -18.81 -19.15 30.04
C GLU A 320 -18.02 -19.17 28.73
N ALA A 321 -16.75 -19.60 28.78
CA ALA A 321 -15.90 -19.70 27.60
C ALA A 321 -16.50 -20.63 26.54
N MET A 322 -16.96 -21.81 26.96
CA MET A 322 -17.60 -22.78 26.07
C MET A 322 -18.88 -22.23 25.44
N ASP A 323 -19.67 -21.45 26.17
CA ASP A 323 -20.90 -20.86 25.65
C ASP A 323 -20.60 -19.79 24.58
N HIS A 324 -19.58 -18.96 24.76
CA HIS A 324 -19.14 -18.01 23.73
C HIS A 324 -18.58 -18.72 22.49
N LEU A 325 -17.77 -19.77 22.67
CA LEU A 325 -17.21 -20.53 21.54
C LEU A 325 -18.29 -21.27 20.75
N LYS A 326 -19.29 -21.87 21.41
CA LYS A 326 -20.44 -22.48 20.74
C LYS A 326 -21.20 -21.45 19.90
N GLN A 327 -21.51 -20.28 20.47
CA GLN A 327 -22.17 -19.20 19.74
C GLN A 327 -21.34 -18.73 18.54
N ALA A 328 -20.02 -18.64 18.67
CA ALA A 328 -19.15 -18.32 17.53
C ALA A 328 -19.19 -19.39 16.43
N VAL A 329 -19.20 -20.68 16.80
CA VAL A 329 -19.33 -21.79 15.85
C VAL A 329 -20.68 -21.74 15.12
N ASP A 330 -21.76 -21.45 15.82
CA ASP A 330 -23.09 -21.37 15.21
C ASP A 330 -23.17 -20.20 14.22
N LEU A 331 -22.63 -19.03 14.59
CA LEU A 331 -22.50 -17.89 13.67
C LEU A 331 -21.63 -18.20 12.43
N LEU A 332 -20.55 -18.96 12.59
CA LEU A 332 -19.70 -19.38 11.48
C LEU A 332 -20.40 -20.40 10.57
N ARG A 333 -21.18 -21.34 11.13
CA ARG A 333 -21.95 -22.33 10.35
C ARG A 333 -22.96 -21.68 9.41
N GLU A 334 -23.49 -20.52 9.77
CA GLU A 334 -24.39 -19.76 8.91
C GLU A 334 -23.68 -19.07 7.72
N HIS A 335 -22.33 -19.01 7.72
CA HIS A 335 -21.58 -18.33 6.67
C HIS A 335 -21.76 -19.06 5.33
N PRO A 336 -22.10 -18.35 4.23
CA PRO A 336 -22.44 -18.97 2.95
C PRO A 336 -21.33 -19.86 2.39
N ALA A 337 -20.07 -19.44 2.53
CA ALA A 337 -18.93 -20.24 2.10
C ALA A 337 -18.77 -21.56 2.89
N ILE A 338 -19.02 -21.53 4.21
CA ILE A 338 -18.94 -22.72 5.07
C ILE A 338 -20.10 -23.67 4.76
N ARG A 339 -21.32 -23.13 4.57
CA ARG A 339 -22.49 -23.91 4.13
C ARG A 339 -22.25 -24.58 2.79
N LEU A 340 -21.70 -23.83 1.83
CA LEU A 340 -21.37 -24.36 0.51
C LEU A 340 -20.31 -25.47 0.61
N ALA A 341 -19.21 -25.24 1.35
CA ALA A 341 -18.16 -26.23 1.54
C ALA A 341 -18.68 -27.51 2.23
N THR A 342 -19.58 -27.35 3.22
CA THR A 342 -20.21 -28.48 3.92
C THR A 342 -21.10 -29.28 2.96
N ALA A 343 -21.97 -28.59 2.20
CA ALA A 343 -22.83 -29.23 1.21
C ALA A 343 -22.03 -29.96 0.10
N THR A 344 -20.94 -29.37 -0.37
CA THR A 344 -20.02 -30.01 -1.33
C THR A 344 -19.36 -31.25 -0.72
N SER A 345 -18.87 -31.15 0.52
CA SER A 345 -18.24 -32.28 1.23
C SER A 345 -19.21 -33.44 1.44
N ASP A 346 -20.46 -33.14 1.81
CA ASP A 346 -21.52 -34.13 1.98
C ASP A 346 -21.86 -34.82 0.66
N ALA A 347 -21.94 -34.06 -0.44
CA ALA A 347 -22.18 -34.62 -1.78
C ALA A 347 -21.03 -35.54 -2.23
N VAL A 348 -19.76 -35.15 -2.00
CA VAL A 348 -18.59 -36.00 -2.28
C VAL A 348 -18.65 -37.29 -1.46
N ARG A 349 -18.90 -37.18 -0.15
CA ARG A 349 -19.00 -38.33 0.74
C ARG A 349 -20.15 -39.27 0.36
N GLN A 350 -21.27 -38.72 -0.11
CA GLN A 350 -22.37 -39.52 -0.66
C GLN A 350 -21.93 -40.27 -1.93
N GLY A 351 -21.23 -39.59 -2.84
CA GLY A 351 -20.64 -40.23 -4.02
C GLY A 351 -19.67 -41.37 -3.68
N GLU A 352 -18.78 -41.15 -2.71
CA GLU A 352 -17.85 -42.18 -2.20
C GLU A 352 -18.59 -43.38 -1.61
N LYS A 353 -19.65 -43.15 -0.83
CA LYS A 353 -20.50 -44.22 -0.29
C LYS A 353 -21.17 -45.02 -1.41
N MET A 354 -21.65 -44.36 -2.47
CA MET A 354 -22.26 -45.02 -3.63
C MET A 354 -21.25 -45.85 -4.43
N LEU A 355 -20.01 -45.37 -4.57
CA LEU A 355 -18.93 -46.14 -5.20
C LEU A 355 -18.50 -47.33 -4.34
N ALA A 356 -18.38 -47.14 -3.02
CA ALA A 356 -18.05 -48.20 -2.08
C ALA A 356 -19.13 -49.28 -2.02
N SER A 357 -20.42 -48.91 -2.07
CA SER A 357 -21.51 -49.88 -2.12
C SER A 357 -21.49 -50.67 -3.43
N ARG A 358 -21.32 -50.02 -4.60
CA ARG A 358 -21.16 -50.70 -5.90
C ARG A 358 -19.95 -51.65 -5.93
N ARG A 359 -18.82 -51.27 -5.35
CA ARG A 359 -17.64 -52.14 -5.22
C ARG A 359 -17.93 -53.39 -4.38
N LYS A 360 -18.67 -53.27 -3.28
CA LYS A 360 -19.08 -54.43 -2.47
C LYS A 360 -19.96 -55.40 -3.26
N PHE A 361 -20.94 -54.90 -4.01
CA PHE A 361 -21.78 -55.75 -4.88
C PHE A 361 -21.00 -56.42 -6.02
N SER A 362 -19.97 -55.77 -6.55
CA SER A 362 -19.08 -56.34 -7.59
C SER A 362 -18.17 -57.46 -7.06
N VAL A 363 -17.85 -57.48 -5.76
CA VAL A 363 -16.94 -58.47 -5.17
C VAL A 363 -17.70 -59.67 -4.59
N THR A 364 -18.92 -59.50 -4.08
CA THR A 364 -19.77 -60.64 -3.64
C THR A 364 -20.60 -61.27 -4.77
N GLY A 365 -20.73 -60.61 -5.93
CA GLY A 365 -21.40 -61.18 -7.11
C GLY A 365 -20.51 -62.04 -8.01
N GLY A 366 -19.20 -62.14 -7.74
CA GLY A 366 -18.24 -62.89 -8.55
C GLY A 366 -17.88 -64.29 -8.02
N SER A 367 -18.54 -64.76 -6.96
CA SER A 367 -18.33 -66.11 -6.41
C SER A 367 -19.66 -66.81 -6.14
N ALA A 368 -20.53 -66.82 -7.15
CA ALA A 368 -21.56 -67.84 -7.27
C ALA A 368 -21.88 -68.02 -8.76
N ILE A 369 -21.44 -69.18 -9.27
CA ILE A 369 -21.69 -69.79 -10.59
C ILE A 369 -20.72 -69.35 -11.70
#